data_AF-A3QJN8-F1
#
_entry.id   AF-A3QJN8-F1
#
_cell.length_a   1.000
_cell.length_b   1.000
_cell.length_c   1.000
_cell.angle_alpha   90.00
_cell.angle_beta   90.00
_cell.angle_gamma   90.00
#
_symmetry.space_group_name_H-M   'P 1'
#
loop_
_entity.id
_entity.type
_entity.pdbx_description
1 polymer ?
#
loop_
_entity_poly.entity_id
_entity_poly.type
_entity_poly.pdbx_seq_one_letter_code
_entity_poly.pdbx_strand_id
1 'polypeptide(L)'
;MDWTVLLGSGVLGALLTKVLDTLWLQKVLQSAEKRKWLREKRLKAYSDLAAELLTLGRKSDLRENAFDGYAIAAEAIVLTDDDALALELEEFFTWLANMYKEASVPEHSDGKRSEEELAGAYKMLYAKSRRLVKELRESLLKG
;
A
#
# COMPACT_ATOMS: atom_id res chain seq x y z
N MET A 1 -42.36 0.71 -51.78
CA MET A 1 -41.23 0.97 -50.87
C MET A 1 -41.32 -0.08 -49.78
N ASP A 2 -40.38 -1.02 -49.75
CA ASP A 2 -40.51 -2.26 -48.98
C ASP A 2 -40.42 -2.02 -47.48
N TRP A 3 -41.58 -2.08 -46.82
CA TRP A 3 -41.72 -1.95 -45.37
C TRP A 3 -40.95 -3.04 -44.60
N THR A 4 -40.70 -4.18 -45.24
CA THR A 4 -39.91 -5.30 -44.72
C THR A 4 -38.41 -4.98 -44.61
N VAL A 5 -37.87 -4.19 -45.54
CA VAL A 5 -36.46 -3.74 -45.51
C VAL A 5 -36.25 -2.71 -44.39
N LEU A 6 -37.21 -1.80 -44.20
CA LEU A 6 -37.21 -0.84 -43.10
C LEU A 6 -37.31 -1.53 -41.72
N LEU A 7 -38.22 -2.49 -41.57
CA LEU A 7 -38.34 -3.28 -40.33
C LEU A 7 -37.11 -4.16 -40.05
N GLY A 8 -36.57 -4.83 -41.08
CA GLY A 8 -35.37 -5.67 -40.94
C GLY A 8 -34.13 -4.87 -40.55
N SER A 9 -33.94 -3.68 -41.15
CA SER A 9 -32.82 -2.78 -40.81
C SER A 9 -32.95 -2.18 -39.40
N GLY A 10 -34.17 -1.86 -38.95
CA GLY A 10 -34.42 -1.35 -37.59
C GLY A 10 -34.17 -2.39 -36.49
N VAL A 11 -34.54 -3.66 -36.72
CA VAL A 11 -34.29 -4.75 -35.77
C VAL A 11 -32.80 -5.11 -35.69
N LEU A 12 -32.10 -5.18 -36.83
CA LEU A 12 -30.65 -5.39 -36.87
C LEU A 12 -29.89 -4.23 -36.20
N GLY A 13 -30.30 -2.99 -36.44
CA GLY A 13 -29.74 -1.81 -35.79
C GLY A 13 -29.92 -1.85 -34.27
N ALA A 14 -31.13 -2.19 -33.79
CA ALA A 14 -31.41 -2.31 -32.36
C ALA A 14 -30.59 -3.44 -31.69
N LEU A 15 -30.38 -4.55 -32.38
CA LEU A 15 -29.53 -5.65 -31.90
C LEU A 15 -28.06 -5.23 -31.81
N LEU A 16 -27.53 -4.58 -32.86
CA LEU A 16 -26.15 -4.07 -32.88
C LEU A 16 -25.90 -3.06 -31.76
N THR A 17 -26.81 -2.10 -31.57
CA THR A 17 -26.70 -1.11 -30.49
C THR A 17 -26.71 -1.78 -29.11
N LYS A 18 -27.60 -2.75 -28.88
CA LYS A 18 -27.61 -3.49 -27.60
C LYS A 18 -26.32 -4.26 -27.34
N VAL A 19 -25.73 -4.86 -28.39
CA VAL A 19 -24.45 -5.57 -28.25
C VAL A 19 -23.34 -4.59 -27.89
N LEU A 20 -23.26 -3.44 -28.57
CA LEU A 20 -22.27 -2.40 -28.27
C LEU A 20 -22.44 -1.84 -26.85
N ASP A 21 -23.68 -1.55 -26.43
CA ASP A 21 -24.00 -1.10 -25.08
C ASP A 21 -23.55 -2.13 -24.04
N THR A 22 -23.86 -3.41 -24.26
CA THR A 22 -23.49 -4.48 -23.34
C THR A 22 -21.97 -4.59 -23.21
N LEU A 23 -21.23 -4.54 -24.33
CA LEU A 23 -19.77 -4.59 -24.33
C LEU A 23 -19.15 -3.38 -23.62
N TRP A 24 -19.72 -2.20 -23.80
CA TRP A 24 -19.26 -0.99 -23.13
C TRP A 24 -19.52 -1.05 -21.62
N LEU A 25 -20.73 -1.46 -21.23
CA LEU A 25 -21.14 -1.60 -19.84
C LEU A 25 -20.30 -2.65 -19.12
N GLN A 26 -19.98 -3.76 -19.78
CA GLN A 26 -19.08 -4.79 -19.27
C GLN A 26 -17.66 -4.25 -18.99
N LYS A 27 -17.10 -3.44 -19.90
CA LYS A 27 -15.79 -2.79 -19.69
C LYS A 27 -15.83 -1.83 -18.50
N VAL A 28 -16.88 -1.01 -18.39
CA VAL A 28 -17.05 -0.08 -17.26
C VAL A 28 -17.15 -0.85 -15.96
N LEU A 29 -17.95 -1.93 -15.91
CA LEU A 29 -18.12 -2.77 -14.73
C LEU A 29 -16.80 -3.41 -14.29
N GLN A 30 -16.07 -4.01 -15.22
CA GLN A 30 -14.75 -4.62 -14.94
C GLN A 30 -13.75 -3.58 -14.40
N SER A 31 -13.76 -2.37 -14.94
CA SER A 31 -12.89 -1.28 -14.45
C SER A 31 -13.25 -0.83 -13.04
N ALA A 32 -14.55 -0.81 -12.70
CA ALA A 32 -15.04 -0.43 -11.38
C ALA A 32 -14.71 -1.53 -10.36
N GLU A 33 -14.90 -2.79 -10.74
CA GLU A 33 -14.58 -3.95 -9.91
C GLU A 33 -13.07 -4.06 -9.64
N LYS A 34 -12.23 -3.88 -10.66
CA LYS A 34 -10.77 -3.83 -10.50
C LYS A 34 -10.34 -2.74 -9.52
N ARG A 35 -10.91 -1.53 -9.64
CA ARG A 35 -10.61 -0.40 -8.73
C ARG A 35 -11.04 -0.69 -7.31
N LYS A 36 -12.25 -1.23 -7.12
CA LYS A 36 -12.76 -1.65 -5.81
C LYS A 36 -11.84 -2.70 -5.18
N TRP A 37 -11.47 -3.72 -5.95
CA TRP A 37 -10.58 -4.78 -5.51
C TRP A 37 -9.20 -4.26 -5.07
N LEU A 38 -8.59 -3.37 -5.86
CA LEU A 38 -7.31 -2.74 -5.50
C LEU A 38 -7.43 -1.91 -4.22
N ARG A 39 -8.51 -1.15 -4.05
CA ARG A 39 -8.76 -0.35 -2.84
C ARG A 39 -8.89 -1.22 -1.60
N GLU A 40 -9.62 -2.34 -1.69
CA GLU A 40 -9.75 -3.31 -0.59
C GLU A 40 -8.41 -3.95 -0.23
N LYS A 41 -7.58 -4.28 -1.23
CA LYS A 41 -6.22 -4.81 -1.03
C LYS A 41 -5.32 -3.79 -0.34
N ARG A 42 -5.32 -2.54 -0.81
CA ARG A 42 -4.59 -1.42 -0.17
C ARG A 42 -5.03 -1.25 1.28
N LEU A 43 -6.34 -1.22 1.53
CA LEU A 43 -6.86 -1.01 2.88
C LEU A 43 -6.35 -2.09 3.83
N LYS A 44 -6.36 -3.35 3.41
CA LYS A 44 -5.84 -4.46 4.19
C LYS A 44 -4.33 -4.30 4.44
N ALA A 45 -3.54 -4.19 3.37
CA ALA A 45 -2.09 -4.10 3.46
C ALA A 45 -1.62 -2.90 4.29
N TYR A 46 -2.25 -1.74 4.11
CA TYR A 46 -1.91 -0.53 4.86
C TYR A 46 -2.35 -0.61 6.31
N SER A 47 -3.44 -1.31 6.63
CA SER A 47 -3.86 -1.52 8.01
C SER A 47 -2.87 -2.42 8.75
N ASP A 48 -2.43 -3.50 8.10
CA ASP A 48 -1.42 -4.40 8.66
C ASP A 48 -0.08 -3.67 8.84
N LEU A 49 0.34 -2.90 7.84
CA LEU A 49 1.56 -2.09 7.91
C LEU A 49 1.47 -0.99 8.98
N ALA A 50 0.34 -0.30 9.08
CA ALA A 50 0.16 0.75 10.09
C ALA A 50 0.29 0.19 11.51
N ALA A 51 -0.17 -1.04 11.74
CA ALA A 51 0.04 -1.71 13.02
C ALA A 51 1.53 -1.97 13.29
N GLU A 52 2.31 -2.41 12.30
CA GLU A 52 3.77 -2.55 12.45
C GLU A 52 4.46 -1.21 12.69
N LEU A 53 4.11 -0.17 11.92
CA LEU A 53 4.68 1.18 12.07
C LEU A 53 4.46 1.72 13.48
N LEU A 54 3.24 1.62 14.01
CA LEU A 54 2.89 2.14 15.33
C LEU A 54 3.45 1.30 16.48
N THR A 55 3.63 0.00 16.27
CA THR A 55 4.28 -0.88 17.24
C THR A 55 5.80 -0.90 17.11
N LEU A 56 6.36 -0.17 16.14
CA LEU A 56 7.78 -0.21 15.77
C LEU A 56 8.25 -1.65 15.51
N GLY A 57 7.44 -2.47 14.83
CA GLY A 57 7.79 -3.85 14.49
C GLY A 57 7.65 -4.85 15.63
N ARG A 58 7.00 -4.48 16.74
CA ARG A 58 6.84 -5.35 17.90
C ARG A 58 5.72 -6.38 17.70
N LYS A 59 4.79 -6.15 16.77
CA LYS A 59 3.70 -7.07 16.44
C LYS A 59 4.19 -8.28 15.64
N SER A 60 5.18 -8.09 14.76
CA SER A 60 5.83 -9.17 14.01
C SER A 60 7.21 -9.59 14.50
N ASP A 61 7.59 -9.15 15.71
CA ASP A 61 8.88 -9.44 16.33
C ASP A 61 10.11 -9.15 15.44
N LEU A 62 10.09 -7.99 14.77
CA LEU A 62 11.13 -7.56 13.84
C LEU A 62 12.51 -7.36 14.49
N ARG A 63 12.59 -7.50 15.82
CA ARG A 63 13.85 -7.51 16.56
C ARG A 63 14.65 -8.78 16.29
N GLU A 64 13.97 -9.91 16.13
CA GLU A 64 14.62 -11.20 15.87
C GLU A 64 14.92 -11.38 14.37
N ASN A 65 14.04 -10.90 13.50
CA ASN A 65 14.20 -10.99 12.06
C ASN A 65 13.77 -9.71 11.34
N ALA A 66 14.76 -8.89 10.96
CA ALA A 66 14.52 -7.65 10.24
C ALA A 66 13.85 -7.86 8.85
N PHE A 67 14.02 -9.03 8.23
CA PHE A 67 13.45 -9.33 6.91
C PHE A 67 11.93 -9.45 6.92
N ASP A 68 11.34 -9.82 8.06
CA ASP A 68 9.89 -9.93 8.19
C ASP A 68 9.21 -8.56 8.07
N GLY A 69 9.92 -7.50 8.44
CA GLY A 69 9.44 -6.12 8.31
C GLY A 69 9.31 -5.71 6.85
N TYR A 70 10.31 -6.07 6.05
CA TYR A 70 10.27 -5.86 4.61
C TYR A 70 9.19 -6.71 3.94
N ALA A 71 8.96 -7.95 4.39
CA ALA A 71 7.90 -8.79 3.85
C ALA A 71 6.51 -8.16 4.05
N ILE A 72 6.26 -7.58 5.23
CA ILE A 72 5.00 -6.88 5.55
C ILE A 72 4.89 -5.57 4.76
N ALA A 73 5.98 -4.83 4.65
CA ALA A 73 6.02 -3.60 3.87
C ALA A 73 5.88 -3.86 2.36
N ALA A 74 6.36 -4.99 1.84
CA ALA A 74 6.41 -5.28 0.41
C ALA A 74 5.02 -5.25 -0.24
N GLU A 75 4.00 -5.85 0.39
CA GLU A 75 2.64 -5.82 -0.16
C GLU A 75 2.11 -4.38 -0.24
N ALA A 76 2.33 -3.57 0.79
CA ALA A 76 1.92 -2.17 0.81
C ALA A 76 2.71 -1.33 -0.20
N ILE A 77 4.03 -1.53 -0.32
CA ILE A 77 4.91 -0.86 -1.28
C ILE A 77 4.43 -1.11 -2.70
N VAL A 78 4.17 -2.37 -3.07
CA VAL A 78 3.68 -2.73 -4.41
C VAL A 78 2.30 -2.12 -4.70
N LEU A 79 1.47 -1.99 -3.69
CA LEU A 79 0.13 -1.43 -3.83
C LEU A 79 0.11 0.12 -3.77
N THR A 80 1.21 0.76 -3.39
CA THR A 80 1.32 2.22 -3.26
C THR A 80 1.61 2.84 -4.62
N ASP A 81 0.76 3.77 -5.06
CA ASP A 81 0.95 4.50 -6.34
C ASP A 81 2.01 5.60 -6.26
N ASP A 82 2.34 6.05 -5.05
CA ASP A 82 3.31 7.11 -4.79
C ASP A 82 4.68 6.51 -4.50
N ASP A 83 5.56 6.54 -5.50
CA ASP A 83 6.92 5.99 -5.41
C ASP A 83 7.74 6.61 -4.26
N ALA A 84 7.48 7.89 -3.91
CA ALA A 84 8.18 8.53 -2.80
C ALA A 84 7.72 7.93 -1.47
N LEU A 85 6.40 7.75 -1.27
CA LEU A 85 5.87 7.08 -0.10
C LEU A 85 6.37 5.64 0.00
N ALA A 86 6.40 4.92 -1.12
CA ALA A 86 6.92 3.56 -1.19
C ALA A 86 8.38 3.47 -0.71
N LEU A 87 9.24 4.38 -1.18
CA LEU A 87 10.64 4.46 -0.75
C LEU A 87 10.76 4.81 0.74
N GLU A 88 9.98 5.76 1.23
CA GLU A 88 10.04 6.14 2.64
C GLU A 88 9.62 5.02 3.60
N LEU A 89 8.70 4.15 3.17
CA LEU A 89 8.32 2.94 3.92
C LEU A 89 9.50 1.96 4.01
N GLU A 90 10.19 1.70 2.89
CA GLU A 90 11.38 0.83 2.86
C GLU A 90 12.49 1.37 3.76
N GLU A 91 12.78 2.66 3.66
CA GLU A 91 13.77 3.33 4.51
C GLU A 91 13.42 3.25 6.00
N PHE A 92 12.12 3.31 6.34
CA PHE A 92 11.69 3.20 7.73
C PHE A 92 12.07 1.84 8.33
N PHE A 93 11.81 0.73 7.62
CA PHE A 93 12.18 -0.60 8.11
C PHE A 93 13.69 -0.81 8.11
N THR A 94 14.40 -0.24 7.14
CA THR A 94 15.87 -0.18 7.14
C THR A 94 16.40 0.49 8.40
N TRP A 95 15.85 1.66 8.74
CA TRP A 95 16.26 2.41 9.91
C TRP A 95 15.90 1.68 11.21
N LEU A 96 14.70 1.13 11.31
CA LEU A 96 14.24 0.34 12.46
C LEU A 96 15.17 -0.86 12.71
N ALA A 97 15.51 -1.61 11.65
CA ALA A 97 16.42 -2.76 11.74
C ALA A 97 17.82 -2.34 12.22
N ASN A 98 18.38 -1.27 11.66
CA ASN A 98 19.67 -0.73 12.06
C ASN A 98 19.66 -0.26 13.52
N MET A 99 18.56 0.35 13.98
CA MET A 99 18.41 0.77 15.36
C MET A 99 18.35 -0.42 16.33
N TYR A 100 17.65 -1.50 15.95
CA TYR A 100 17.65 -2.73 16.77
C TYR A 100 19.01 -3.40 16.84
N LYS A 101 19.74 -3.41 15.72
CA LYS A 101 21.13 -3.88 15.69
C LYS A 101 22.04 -3.04 16.59
N GLU A 102 21.90 -1.72 16.57
CA GLU A 102 22.69 -0.83 17.43
C GLU A 102 22.34 -1.01 18.91
N ALA A 103 21.06 -1.18 19.24
CA ALA A 103 20.60 -1.38 20.62
C ALA A 103 21.05 -2.72 21.23
N SER A 104 21.37 -3.73 20.41
CA SER A 104 21.87 -5.03 20.88
C SER A 104 23.39 -5.06 21.10
N VAL A 105 24.10 -3.99 20.75
CA VAL A 105 25.55 -3.85 20.95
C VAL A 105 25.88 -3.73 22.47
N PRO A 106 26.81 -4.56 23.00
CA PRO A 106 27.17 -4.53 24.42
C PRO A 106 27.67 -3.17 24.90
N GLU A 107 27.31 -2.76 26.12
CA GLU A 107 27.65 -1.45 26.71
C GLU A 107 29.14 -1.07 26.68
N HIS A 108 30.02 -2.06 26.69
CA HIS A 108 31.46 -1.86 26.84
C HIS A 108 32.21 -2.03 25.52
N SER A 109 31.49 -2.09 24.39
CA SER A 109 32.09 -2.20 23.07
C SER A 109 32.48 -0.84 22.51
N ASP A 110 33.63 -0.81 21.85
CA ASP A 110 34.15 0.40 21.22
C ASP A 110 33.23 0.82 20.06
N GLY A 111 32.79 2.08 20.04
CA GLY A 111 31.89 2.63 19.01
C GLY A 111 30.38 2.52 19.28
N LYS A 112 29.95 2.07 20.46
CA LYS A 112 28.52 2.10 20.85
C LYS A 112 28.02 3.54 20.93
N ARG A 113 26.87 3.81 20.31
CA ARG A 113 26.19 5.10 20.47
C ARG A 113 25.77 5.35 21.92
N SER A 114 25.85 6.60 22.35
CA SER A 114 25.38 7.02 23.67
C SER A 114 23.88 6.78 23.83
N GLU A 115 23.41 6.61 25.06
CA GLU A 115 21.97 6.44 25.35
C GLU A 115 21.14 7.63 24.86
N GLU A 116 21.69 8.85 24.95
CA GLU A 116 21.02 10.06 24.49
C GLU A 116 20.85 10.08 22.97
N GLU A 117 21.85 9.65 22.22
CA GLU A 117 21.76 9.50 20.75
C GLU A 117 20.73 8.44 20.36
N LEU A 118 20.67 7.31 21.08
CA LEU A 118 19.67 6.27 20.85
C LEU A 118 18.26 6.77 21.17
N ALA A 119 18.07 7.48 22.29
CA ALA A 119 16.79 8.08 22.64
C ALA A 119 16.31 9.11 21.59
N GLY A 120 17.25 9.92 21.07
CA GLY A 120 16.99 10.83 19.96
C GLY A 120 16.54 10.10 18.69
N ALA A 121 17.24 9.01 18.33
CA ALA A 121 16.88 8.18 17.19
C ALA A 121 15.49 7.55 17.33
N TYR A 122 15.16 6.99 18.50
CA TYR A 122 13.83 6.46 18.81
C TYR A 122 12.73 7.51 18.65
N LYS A 123 12.96 8.74 19.15
CA LYS A 123 12.00 9.84 19.03
C LYS A 123 11.74 10.21 17.57
N MET A 124 12.79 10.25 16.75
CA MET A 124 12.63 10.51 15.32
C MET A 124 11.90 9.38 14.60
N LEU A 125 12.22 8.12 14.91
CA LEU A 125 11.55 6.95 14.34
C LEU A 125 10.05 6.94 14.68
N TYR A 126 9.71 7.28 15.92
CA TYR A 126 8.33 7.45 16.37
C TYR A 126 7.58 8.58 15.64
N ALA A 127 8.25 9.70 15.38
CA ALA A 127 7.66 10.77 14.59
C ALA A 127 7.44 10.32 13.13
N LYS A 128 8.44 9.64 12.53
CA LYS A 128 8.34 9.12 11.15
C LYS A 128 7.21 8.09 11.02
N SER A 129 7.05 7.18 11.99
CA SER A 129 5.98 6.17 11.93
C SER A 129 4.58 6.79 11.90
N ARG A 130 4.33 7.80 12.75
CA ARG A 130 3.05 8.53 12.77
C ARG A 130 2.79 9.30 11.48
N ARG A 131 3.84 9.90 10.91
CA ARG A 131 3.75 10.59 9.61
C ARG A 131 3.37 9.61 8.50
N LEU A 132 4.07 8.49 8.39
CA LEU A 132 3.83 7.47 7.37
C LEU A 132 2.41 6.89 7.46
N VAL A 133 1.88 6.65 8.67
CA VAL A 133 0.49 6.20 8.84
C VAL A 133 -0.51 7.24 8.32
N LYS A 134 -0.23 8.54 8.54
CA LYS A 134 -1.07 9.61 8.00
C LYS A 134 -1.02 9.64 6.47
N GLU A 135 0.16 9.50 5.89
CA GLU A 135 0.37 9.49 4.43
C GLU A 135 -0.27 8.26 3.77
N LEU A 136 -0.15 7.07 4.36
CA LEU A 136 -0.87 5.86 3.94
C LEU A 136 -2.39 6.08 3.91
N ARG A 137 -2.94 6.71 4.95
CA ARG A 137 -4.37 7.06 5.00
C ARG A 137 -4.75 8.04 3.90
N GLU A 138 -3.93 9.04 3.63
CA GLU A 138 -4.18 10.01 2.55
C GLU A 138 -4.10 9.36 1.17
N SER A 139 -3.16 8.44 0.97
CA SER A 139 -3.04 7.61 -0.25
C SER A 139 -4.32 6.80 -0.50
N LEU A 140 -4.88 6.17 0.54
CA LEU A 140 -6.17 5.45 0.46
C LEU A 140 -7.35 6.34 0.07
N LEU A 141 -7.35 7.62 0.46
CA LEU A 141 -8.43 8.55 0.16
C LEU A 141 -8.34 9.13 -1.27
N LYS A 142 -7.14 9.14 -1.85
CA LYS A 142 -6.89 9.64 -3.21
C LYS A 142 -7.13 8.59 -4.30
N GLY A 143 -7.08 7.30 -3.97
CA GLY A 143 -7.32 6.16 -4.90
C GLY A 143 -8.72 5.56 -4.84
#